data_AF-A0A3D2FPT7-F1
#
_entry.id   AF-A0A3D2FPT7-F1
#
_cell.length_a   1.000
_cell.length_b   1.000
_cell.length_c   1.000
_cell.angle_alpha   90.00
_cell.angle_beta   90.00
_cell.angle_gamma   90.00
#
_symmetry.space_group_name_H-M   'P 1'
#
loop_
_entity.id
_entity.type
_entity.pdbx_description
1 polymer ?
#
loop_
_entity_poly.entity_id
_entity_poly.type
_entity_poly.pdbx_seq_one_letter_code
_entity_poly.pdbx_strand_id
1 'polypeptide(L)'
;GSCWYFLRYIDPNNIENAWDKSKEAYWMPVDLYVGGAEHAVLHLLYSRFWHHVLYDLGFVSTKEPFKKLFNQGMILGHDGSKMSKSRGNVVNPDDTVDAHGADAMRLYEMFMGPLDKAKPWSSTGLQGCSRFIKKLWALLITNEGELSHLVTDDEPTKETMRYLHNMIKRVSHNIENLQFNTCVSEFMIFINHIHGLETINIDIIKTF
;
A
#
# COMPACT_ATOMS: atom_id res chain seq x y z
N GLY A 1 2.50 23.69 11.61
CA GLY A 1 3.76 22.93 11.72
C GLY A 1 3.45 21.44 11.85
N SER A 2 4.46 20.57 11.83
CA SER A 2 4.23 19.10 11.80
C SER A 2 3.69 18.51 13.11
N CYS A 3 3.61 19.23 14.21
CA CYS A 3 3.06 18.69 15.47
C CYS A 3 1.53 18.60 15.51
N TRP A 4 0.80 19.19 14.57
CA TRP A 4 -0.67 19.18 14.58
C TRP A 4 -1.31 19.13 13.18
N TYR A 5 -0.53 18.87 12.14
CA TYR A 5 -1.03 18.92 10.75
C TYR A 5 -2.18 17.94 10.47
N PHE A 6 -2.20 16.80 11.16
CA PHE A 6 -3.27 15.80 11.04
C PHE A 6 -4.63 16.36 11.47
N LEU A 7 -4.68 17.27 12.45
CA LEU A 7 -5.89 18.01 12.82
C LEU A 7 -6.27 19.02 11.75
N ARG A 8 -5.30 19.66 11.08
CA ARG A 8 -5.63 20.62 10.02
C ARG A 8 -6.20 19.95 8.77
N TYR A 9 -5.83 18.71 8.47
CA TYR A 9 -6.35 17.99 7.30
C TYR A 9 -7.86 17.74 7.35
N ILE A 10 -8.46 17.69 8.54
CA ILE A 10 -9.90 17.47 8.68
C ILE A 10 -10.71 18.70 8.24
N ASP A 11 -10.09 19.88 8.26
CA ASP A 11 -10.74 21.16 7.95
C ASP A 11 -9.75 22.21 7.38
N PRO A 12 -9.13 21.95 6.21
CA PRO A 12 -7.95 22.68 5.76
C PRO A 12 -8.23 24.12 5.30
N ASN A 13 -9.48 24.43 4.94
CA ASN A 13 -9.89 25.72 4.39
C ASN A 13 -10.59 26.62 5.41
N ASN A 14 -10.68 26.19 6.68
CA ASN A 14 -11.32 26.99 7.73
C ASN A 14 -10.44 28.19 8.10
N ILE A 15 -10.91 29.40 7.79
CA ILE A 15 -10.18 30.65 8.03
C ILE A 15 -10.56 31.30 9.36
N GLU A 16 -11.66 30.87 9.98
CA GLU A 16 -12.17 31.45 11.24
C GLU A 16 -11.60 30.71 12.45
N ASN A 17 -11.48 29.39 12.36
CA ASN A 17 -11.02 28.50 13.42
C ASN A 17 -9.91 27.57 12.93
N ALA A 18 -9.21 26.93 13.87
CA ALA A 18 -8.23 25.90 13.54
C ALA A 18 -8.88 24.68 12.86
N TRP A 19 -10.04 24.25 13.34
CA TRP A 19 -10.93 23.23 12.76
C TRP A 19 -12.32 23.31 13.41
N ASP A 20 -13.34 22.80 12.72
CA ASP A 20 -14.67 22.57 13.30
C ASP A 20 -14.67 21.38 14.29
N LYS A 21 -15.39 21.52 15.42
CA LYS A 21 -15.46 20.49 16.47
C LYS A 21 -16.14 19.20 16.02
N SER A 22 -17.16 19.27 15.17
CA SER A 22 -17.86 18.08 14.69
C SER A 22 -16.99 17.28 13.71
N LYS A 23 -16.18 17.96 12.90
CA LYS A 23 -15.21 17.31 12.01
C LYS A 23 -14.09 16.63 12.80
N GLU A 24 -13.60 17.27 13.86
CA GLU A 24 -12.63 16.66 14.78
C GLU A 24 -13.18 15.41 15.43
N ALA A 25 -14.37 15.47 16.02
CA ALA A 25 -14.99 14.33 16.68
C ALA A 25 -15.29 13.16 15.72
N TYR A 26 -15.51 13.44 14.42
CA TYR A 26 -15.76 12.41 13.42
C TYR A 26 -14.47 11.72 12.95
N TRP A 27 -13.43 12.50 12.64
CA TRP A 27 -12.20 11.96 12.02
C TRP A 27 -11.14 11.51 13.03
N MET A 28 -11.14 12.04 14.24
CA MET A 28 -10.13 11.76 15.24
C MET A 28 -10.53 10.64 16.20
N PRO A 29 -9.56 9.88 16.72
CA PRO A 29 -8.12 9.95 16.43
C PRO A 29 -7.78 9.18 15.13
N VAL A 30 -6.57 9.42 14.59
CA VAL A 30 -6.08 8.67 13.42
C VAL A 30 -5.97 7.18 13.77
N ASP A 31 -6.64 6.32 13.01
CA ASP A 31 -6.66 4.87 13.28
C ASP A 31 -5.30 4.20 13.09
N LEU A 32 -4.62 4.52 11.99
CA LEU A 32 -3.30 3.98 11.66
C LEU A 32 -2.38 5.11 11.17
N TYR A 33 -1.30 5.34 11.90
CA TYR A 33 -0.21 6.21 11.51
C TYR A 33 0.98 5.36 11.07
N VAL A 34 1.43 5.55 9.82
CA VAL A 34 2.60 4.85 9.26
C VAL A 34 3.74 5.87 9.08
N GLY A 35 4.89 5.63 9.71
CA GLY A 35 6.02 6.54 9.63
C GLY A 35 7.32 5.89 10.09
N GLY A 36 8.46 6.35 9.58
CA GLY A 36 9.73 5.72 9.92
C GLY A 36 10.13 5.96 11.39
N ALA A 37 10.86 5.00 11.96
CA ALA A 37 11.28 5.04 13.36
C ALA A 37 12.20 6.24 13.69
N GLU A 38 12.81 6.87 12.67
CA GLU A 38 13.61 8.10 12.81
C GLU A 38 12.83 9.28 13.41
N HIS A 39 11.49 9.23 13.35
CA HIS A 39 10.63 10.30 13.87
C HIS A 39 10.12 10.05 15.31
N ALA A 40 10.51 8.93 15.94
CA ALA A 40 10.03 8.52 17.26
C ALA A 40 10.24 9.56 18.38
N VAL A 41 11.42 10.20 18.42
CA VAL A 41 11.78 11.16 19.48
C VAL A 41 11.62 12.62 19.09
N LEU A 42 11.11 12.89 17.88
CA LEU A 42 10.87 14.23 17.37
C LEU A 42 9.37 14.44 17.15
N HIS A 43 8.93 14.25 15.91
CA HIS A 43 7.56 14.51 15.49
C HIS A 43 6.54 13.74 16.33
N LEU A 44 6.78 12.45 16.64
CA LEU A 44 5.83 11.66 17.41
C LEU A 44 5.71 12.14 18.86
N LEU A 45 6.83 12.54 19.49
CA LEU A 45 6.81 13.14 20.82
C LEU A 45 6.09 14.50 20.83
N TYR A 46 6.46 15.40 19.90
CA TYR A 46 5.86 16.72 19.82
C TYR A 46 4.39 16.68 19.45
N SER A 47 3.98 15.76 18.59
CA SER A 47 2.56 15.59 18.23
C SER A 47 1.75 15.18 19.45
N ARG A 48 2.23 14.22 20.23
CA ARG A 48 1.58 13.83 21.49
C ARG A 48 1.53 14.98 22.48
N PHE A 49 2.66 15.64 22.72
CA PHE A 49 2.73 16.78 23.65
C PHE A 49 1.69 17.85 23.32
N TRP A 50 1.67 18.32 22.06
CA TRP A 50 0.70 19.34 21.64
C TRP A 50 -0.73 18.83 21.65
N HIS A 51 -0.97 17.55 21.33
CA HIS A 51 -2.31 16.96 21.40
C HIS A 51 -2.83 16.90 22.85
N HIS A 52 -1.99 16.57 23.84
CA HIS A 52 -2.37 16.66 25.26
C HIS A 52 -2.69 18.09 25.69
N VAL A 53 -1.89 19.09 25.27
CA VAL A 53 -2.18 20.51 25.54
C VAL A 53 -3.53 20.91 24.94
N LEU A 54 -3.82 20.52 23.69
CA LEU A 54 -5.09 20.81 23.03
C LEU A 54 -6.26 20.09 23.68
N TYR A 55 -6.04 18.88 24.21
CA TYR A 55 -7.04 18.12 24.94
C TYR A 55 -7.39 18.81 26.26
N ASP A 56 -6.39 19.23 27.04
CA ASP A 56 -6.59 19.94 28.29
C ASP A 56 -7.31 21.29 28.09
N LEU A 57 -7.12 21.94 26.94
CA LEU A 57 -7.81 23.16 26.53
C LEU A 57 -9.20 22.90 25.91
N GLY A 58 -9.61 21.65 25.71
CA GLY A 58 -10.92 21.28 25.16
C GLY A 58 -11.08 21.48 23.65
N PHE A 59 -9.99 21.51 22.88
CA PHE A 59 -10.00 21.65 21.42
C PHE A 59 -10.08 20.33 20.65
N VAL A 60 -9.66 19.22 21.27
CA VAL A 60 -9.72 17.88 20.71
C VAL A 60 -10.48 16.94 21.64
N SER A 61 -11.18 15.97 21.09
CA SER A 61 -12.05 15.05 21.81
C SER A 61 -11.29 13.83 22.37
N THR A 62 -10.10 13.54 21.85
CA THR A 62 -9.29 12.39 22.27
C THR A 62 -7.98 12.80 22.92
N LYS A 63 -7.49 11.99 23.85
CA LYS A 63 -6.24 12.27 24.58
C LYS A 63 -4.97 11.94 23.78
N GLU A 64 -5.04 10.99 22.85
CA GLU A 64 -3.92 10.61 21.99
C GLU A 64 -4.30 10.80 20.50
N PRO A 65 -3.37 11.28 19.66
CA PRO A 65 -3.67 11.58 18.25
C PRO A 65 -3.72 10.34 17.34
N PHE A 66 -3.04 9.26 17.72
CA PHE A 66 -2.87 8.06 16.89
C PHE A 66 -3.25 6.80 17.70
N LYS A 67 -4.19 5.99 17.21
CA LYS A 67 -4.58 4.70 17.84
C LYS A 67 -3.52 3.63 17.63
N LYS A 68 -3.03 3.47 16.40
CA LYS A 68 -1.99 2.51 16.03
C LYS A 68 -0.86 3.23 15.30
N LEU A 69 0.37 3.02 15.76
CA LEU A 69 1.59 3.45 15.07
C LEU A 69 2.26 2.23 14.45
N PHE A 70 2.63 2.31 13.18
CA PHE A 70 3.41 1.29 12.49
C PHE A 70 4.66 1.90 11.87
N ASN A 71 5.82 1.33 12.16
CA ASN A 71 7.09 1.81 11.60
C ASN A 71 7.46 1.00 10.37
N GLN A 72 7.39 1.59 9.18
CA GLN A 72 7.93 0.96 7.99
C GLN A 72 9.47 0.92 8.05
N GLY A 73 10.04 -0.14 7.48
CA GLY A 73 11.46 -0.26 7.33
C GLY A 73 12.00 0.58 6.17
N MET A 74 13.28 0.92 6.26
CA MET A 74 13.93 1.80 5.28
C MET A 74 14.23 1.08 3.96
N ILE A 75 13.93 1.72 2.83
CA ILE A 75 14.43 1.29 1.52
C ILE A 75 15.87 1.77 1.38
N LEU A 76 16.78 0.84 1.16
CA LEU A 76 18.22 1.07 1.03
C LEU A 76 18.60 1.11 -0.46
N GLY A 77 19.78 1.64 -0.78
CA GLY A 77 20.36 1.52 -2.11
C GLY A 77 20.64 0.07 -2.47
N HIS A 78 20.99 -0.17 -3.74
CA HIS A 78 21.39 -1.50 -4.23
C HIS A 78 22.59 -2.09 -3.46
N ASP A 79 23.42 -1.22 -2.88
CA ASP A 79 24.59 -1.51 -2.06
C ASP A 79 24.23 -1.81 -0.59
N GLY A 80 22.94 -1.79 -0.23
CA GLY A 80 22.47 -1.95 1.15
C GLY A 80 22.73 -0.73 2.05
N SER A 81 23.22 0.38 1.49
CA SER A 81 23.48 1.60 2.26
C SER A 81 22.29 2.56 2.20
N LYS A 82 22.17 3.47 3.18
CA LYS A 82 21.11 4.49 3.17
C LYS A 82 21.23 5.35 1.90
N MET A 83 20.13 5.50 1.17
CA MET A 83 20.07 6.35 -0.01
C MET A 83 20.28 7.82 0.36
N SER A 84 21.13 8.53 -0.37
CA SER A 84 21.35 9.97 -0.20
C SER A 84 21.95 10.61 -1.45
N LYS A 85 21.61 11.88 -1.71
CA LYS A 85 22.13 12.63 -2.87
C LYS A 85 23.66 12.67 -2.89
N SER A 86 24.29 12.87 -1.73
CA SER A 86 25.76 12.91 -1.59
C SER A 86 26.45 11.59 -1.95
N ARG A 87 25.75 10.46 -1.88
CA ARG A 87 26.27 9.13 -2.24
C ARG A 87 25.97 8.75 -3.69
N GLY A 88 25.17 9.54 -4.41
CA GLY A 88 24.78 9.24 -5.80
C GLY A 88 23.99 7.94 -5.97
N ASN A 89 23.45 7.37 -4.88
CA ASN A 89 22.76 6.07 -4.88
C ASN A 89 21.24 6.19 -4.73
N VAL A 90 20.69 7.38 -4.95
CA VAL A 90 19.23 7.62 -4.91
C VAL A 90 18.59 7.06 -6.15
N VAL A 91 17.52 6.29 -5.97
CA VAL A 91 16.62 5.89 -7.05
C VAL A 91 15.58 6.98 -7.23
N ASN A 92 15.45 7.52 -8.46
CA ASN A 92 14.40 8.46 -8.79
C ASN A 92 13.09 7.71 -9.07
N PRO A 93 12.00 8.00 -8.35
CA PRO A 93 10.69 7.42 -8.63
C PRO A 93 10.21 7.69 -10.06
N ASP A 94 10.43 8.88 -10.59
CA ASP A 94 9.92 9.26 -11.92
C ASP A 94 10.54 8.39 -13.02
N ASP A 95 11.88 8.24 -13.01
CA ASP A 95 12.60 7.36 -13.94
C ASP A 95 12.10 5.90 -13.85
N THR A 96 11.74 5.47 -12.63
CA THR A 96 11.24 4.12 -12.37
C THR A 96 9.85 3.92 -12.94
N VAL A 97 8.97 4.92 -12.77
CA VAL A 97 7.60 4.94 -13.29
C VAL A 97 7.61 5.01 -14.82
N ASP A 98 8.46 5.85 -15.41
CA ASP A 98 8.57 5.97 -16.87
C ASP A 98 9.04 4.65 -17.51
N ALA A 99 9.95 3.93 -16.85
CA ALA A 99 10.49 2.68 -17.37
C ALA A 99 9.56 1.46 -17.17
N HIS A 100 8.83 1.40 -16.05
CA HIS A 100 8.12 0.19 -15.63
C HIS A 100 6.63 0.35 -15.35
N GLY A 101 6.16 1.59 -15.21
CA GLY A 101 4.80 1.93 -14.78
C GLY A 101 4.67 2.03 -13.25
N ALA A 102 3.76 2.88 -12.80
CA ALA A 102 3.51 3.11 -11.38
C ALA A 102 3.06 1.84 -10.62
N ASP A 103 2.25 0.98 -11.26
CA ASP A 103 1.77 -0.24 -10.63
C ASP A 103 2.89 -1.26 -10.40
N ALA A 104 3.83 -1.37 -11.34
CA ALA A 104 4.99 -2.24 -11.18
C ALA A 104 5.86 -1.79 -10.00
N MET A 105 6.07 -0.47 -9.87
CA MET A 105 6.81 0.13 -8.74
C MET A 105 6.11 -0.13 -7.41
N ARG A 106 4.81 0.18 -7.30
CA ARG A 106 4.03 0.01 -6.07
C ARG A 106 3.93 -1.46 -5.66
N LEU A 107 3.68 -2.36 -6.61
CA LEU A 107 3.64 -3.80 -6.36
C LEU A 107 4.99 -4.28 -5.85
N TYR A 108 6.08 -3.81 -6.45
CA TYR A 108 7.43 -4.15 -6.03
C TYR A 108 7.70 -3.70 -4.59
N GLU A 109 7.47 -2.42 -4.24
CA GLU A 109 7.69 -1.90 -2.89
C GLU A 109 6.93 -2.69 -1.82
N MET A 110 5.69 -3.10 -2.13
CA MET A 110 4.86 -3.92 -1.25
C MET A 110 5.32 -5.38 -1.18
N PHE A 111 5.99 -5.89 -2.21
CA PHE A 111 6.41 -7.29 -2.33
C PHE A 111 7.82 -7.58 -1.77
N MET A 112 8.68 -6.56 -1.66
CA MET A 112 10.09 -6.69 -1.23
C MET A 112 10.29 -7.41 0.11
N GLY A 113 9.26 -7.51 0.95
CA GLY A 113 9.26 -8.27 2.19
C GLY A 113 8.38 -7.60 3.25
N PRO A 114 8.39 -8.09 4.51
CA PRO A 114 7.56 -7.54 5.59
C PRO A 114 7.77 -6.04 5.76
N LEU A 115 6.70 -5.24 5.81
CA LEU A 115 6.74 -3.76 5.73
C LEU A 115 7.71 -3.10 6.74
N ASP A 116 7.90 -3.69 7.92
CA ASP A 116 8.73 -3.20 9.02
C ASP A 116 10.25 -3.44 8.85
N LYS A 117 10.68 -4.25 7.89
CA LYS A 117 12.11 -4.55 7.68
C LYS A 117 12.75 -3.58 6.68
N ALA A 118 14.02 -3.27 6.88
CA ALA A 118 14.81 -2.55 5.87
C ALA A 118 15.21 -3.51 4.74
N LYS A 119 15.19 -3.05 3.48
CA LYS A 119 15.55 -3.86 2.31
C LYS A 119 16.30 -3.04 1.26
N PRO A 120 17.31 -3.62 0.59
CA PRO A 120 17.95 -2.98 -0.56
C PRO A 120 17.00 -2.92 -1.76
N TRP A 121 17.06 -1.81 -2.48
CA TRP A 121 16.43 -1.67 -3.77
C TRP A 121 17.06 -2.63 -4.78
N SER A 122 16.21 -3.27 -5.58
CA SER A 122 16.58 -4.27 -6.58
C SER A 122 15.78 -4.04 -7.86
N SER A 123 16.45 -3.54 -8.88
CA SER A 123 15.86 -3.35 -10.21
C SER A 123 15.40 -4.67 -10.84
N THR A 124 16.03 -5.81 -10.50
CA THR A 124 15.60 -7.12 -10.97
C THR A 124 14.28 -7.55 -10.32
N GLY A 125 14.09 -7.25 -9.04
CA GLY A 125 12.82 -7.47 -8.34
C GLY A 125 11.68 -6.64 -8.93
N LEU A 126 11.95 -5.38 -9.24
CA LEU A 126 11.00 -4.49 -9.93
C LEU A 126 10.62 -5.02 -11.31
N GLN A 127 11.62 -5.42 -12.11
CA GLN A 127 11.36 -6.03 -13.42
C GLN A 127 10.50 -7.30 -13.30
N GLY A 128 10.70 -8.10 -12.24
CA GLY A 128 9.84 -9.25 -11.95
C GLY A 128 8.37 -8.86 -11.77
N CYS A 129 8.10 -7.79 -11.01
CA CYS A 129 6.75 -7.27 -10.81
C CYS A 129 6.14 -6.70 -12.11
N SER A 130 6.93 -5.99 -12.91
CA SER A 130 6.50 -5.50 -14.23
C SER A 130 6.14 -6.67 -15.17
N ARG A 131 6.95 -7.73 -15.19
CA ARG A 131 6.65 -8.95 -15.98
C ARG A 131 5.39 -9.65 -15.49
N PHE A 132 5.17 -9.71 -14.18
CA PHE A 132 3.97 -10.29 -13.60
C PHE A 132 2.70 -9.57 -14.06
N ILE A 133 2.68 -8.23 -14.01
CA ILE A 133 1.56 -7.43 -14.49
C ILE A 133 1.34 -7.64 -15.99
N LYS A 134 2.41 -7.63 -16.80
CA LYS A 134 2.32 -7.89 -18.25
C LYS A 134 1.80 -9.30 -18.56
N LYS A 135 2.18 -10.30 -17.76
CA LYS A 135 1.67 -11.68 -17.89
C LYS A 135 0.16 -11.73 -17.64
N LEU A 136 -0.32 -11.05 -16.59
CA LEU A 136 -1.75 -10.94 -16.32
C LEU A 136 -2.48 -10.23 -17.46
N TRP A 137 -1.95 -9.11 -17.93
CA TRP A 137 -2.53 -8.38 -19.07
C TRP A 137 -2.64 -9.26 -20.31
N ALA A 138 -1.56 -9.93 -20.70
CA ALA A 138 -1.54 -10.80 -21.88
C ALA A 138 -2.42 -12.05 -21.76
N LEU A 139 -2.73 -12.49 -20.53
CA LEU A 139 -3.69 -13.58 -20.30
C LEU A 139 -5.13 -13.13 -20.62
N LEU A 140 -5.46 -11.88 -20.28
CA LEU A 140 -6.82 -11.35 -20.34
C LEU A 140 -7.12 -10.57 -21.61
N ILE A 141 -6.13 -9.94 -22.23
CA ILE A 141 -6.29 -8.98 -23.32
C ILE A 141 -5.41 -9.39 -24.51
N THR A 142 -5.98 -9.39 -25.72
CA THR A 142 -5.26 -9.66 -26.97
C THR A 142 -4.38 -8.47 -27.38
N ASN A 143 -3.54 -8.67 -28.40
CA ASN A 143 -2.69 -7.59 -28.92
C ASN A 143 -3.50 -6.43 -29.53
N GLU A 144 -4.74 -6.69 -29.93
CA GLU A 144 -5.67 -5.73 -30.49
C GLU A 144 -6.42 -4.93 -29.42
N GLY A 145 -6.23 -5.26 -28.13
CA GLY A 145 -6.91 -4.61 -27.01
C GLY A 145 -8.28 -5.20 -26.68
N GLU A 146 -8.63 -6.33 -27.28
CA GLU A 146 -9.89 -7.04 -27.03
C GLU A 146 -9.75 -8.07 -25.92
N LEU A 147 -10.87 -8.50 -25.34
CA LEU A 147 -10.86 -9.56 -24.33
C LEU A 147 -10.39 -10.89 -24.97
N SER A 148 -9.50 -11.60 -24.29
CA SER A 148 -8.99 -12.89 -24.71
C SER A 148 -10.13 -13.90 -24.86
N HIS A 149 -10.05 -14.76 -25.87
CA HIS A 149 -10.99 -15.88 -26.07
C HIS A 149 -11.00 -16.88 -24.91
N LEU A 150 -9.96 -16.87 -24.06
CA LEU A 150 -9.93 -17.64 -22.83
C LEU A 150 -10.93 -17.11 -21.79
N VAL A 151 -11.34 -15.85 -21.87
CA VAL A 151 -12.30 -15.27 -20.93
C VAL A 151 -13.72 -15.48 -21.45
N THR A 152 -14.52 -16.22 -20.71
CA THR A 152 -15.88 -16.63 -21.12
C THR A 152 -16.89 -16.41 -20.00
N ASP A 153 -18.18 -16.62 -20.31
CA ASP A 153 -19.27 -16.65 -19.32
C ASP A 153 -19.51 -18.06 -18.74
N ASP A 154 -18.66 -19.04 -19.08
CA ASP A 154 -18.82 -20.42 -18.62
C ASP A 154 -18.70 -20.50 -17.10
N GLU A 155 -19.44 -21.44 -16.48
CA GLU A 155 -19.39 -21.61 -15.03
C GLU A 155 -17.97 -21.95 -14.57
N PRO A 156 -17.44 -21.24 -13.54
CA PRO A 156 -16.13 -21.55 -13.04
C PRO A 156 -16.12 -22.90 -12.31
N THR A 157 -15.00 -23.61 -12.42
CA THR A 157 -14.84 -24.86 -11.68
C THR A 157 -14.85 -24.61 -10.17
N LYS A 158 -15.30 -25.61 -9.41
CA LYS A 158 -15.25 -25.59 -7.94
C LYS A 158 -13.83 -25.36 -7.41
N GLU A 159 -12.83 -25.83 -8.15
CA GLU A 159 -11.42 -25.61 -7.81
C GLU A 159 -11.04 -24.14 -7.95
N THR A 160 -11.34 -23.49 -9.08
CA THR A 160 -11.05 -22.07 -9.29
C THR A 160 -11.77 -21.19 -8.26
N MET A 161 -13.04 -21.50 -7.96
CA MET A 161 -13.78 -20.81 -6.89
C MET A 161 -13.12 -20.97 -5.52
N ARG A 162 -12.58 -22.15 -5.22
CA ARG A 162 -11.83 -22.39 -3.97
C ARG A 162 -10.55 -21.55 -3.92
N TYR A 163 -9.80 -21.45 -5.02
CA TYR A 163 -8.62 -20.58 -5.09
C TYR A 163 -8.99 -19.11 -4.89
N LEU A 164 -10.04 -18.63 -5.55
CA LEU A 164 -10.53 -17.26 -5.41
C LEU A 164 -10.92 -16.94 -3.96
N HIS A 165 -11.78 -17.75 -3.34
CA HIS A 165 -12.22 -17.54 -1.96
C HIS A 165 -11.06 -17.61 -0.94
N ASN A 166 -10.11 -18.53 -1.15
CA ASN A 166 -8.92 -18.61 -0.31
C ASN A 166 -8.05 -17.35 -0.43
N MET A 167 -7.83 -16.86 -1.66
CA MET A 167 -7.12 -15.63 -1.93
C MET A 167 -7.82 -14.45 -1.24
N ILE A 168 -9.13 -14.27 -1.45
CA ILE A 168 -9.91 -13.18 -0.81
C ILE A 168 -9.77 -13.23 0.71
N LYS A 169 -9.96 -14.41 1.32
CA LYS A 169 -9.85 -14.58 2.77
C LYS A 169 -8.45 -14.19 3.28
N ARG A 170 -7.39 -14.66 2.61
CA ARG A 170 -6.01 -14.42 3.04
C ARG A 170 -5.59 -12.97 2.80
N VAL A 171 -5.90 -12.39 1.65
CA VAL A 171 -5.62 -10.99 1.33
C VAL A 171 -6.33 -10.07 2.32
N SER A 172 -7.62 -10.31 2.61
CA SER A 172 -8.37 -9.52 3.60
C SER A 172 -7.69 -9.54 4.97
N HIS A 173 -7.31 -10.72 5.45
CA HIS A 173 -6.57 -10.86 6.72
C HIS A 173 -5.20 -10.20 6.68
N ASN A 174 -4.46 -10.35 5.59
CA ASN A 174 -3.09 -9.85 5.47
C ASN A 174 -3.06 -8.31 5.39
N ILE A 175 -4.05 -7.67 4.75
CA ILE A 175 -4.18 -6.21 4.68
C ILE A 175 -4.39 -5.61 6.08
N GLU A 176 -5.28 -6.19 6.89
CA GLU A 176 -5.50 -5.74 8.28
C GLU A 176 -4.22 -5.81 9.13
N ASN A 177 -3.35 -6.75 8.81
CA ASN A 177 -2.07 -6.98 9.48
C ASN A 177 -0.87 -6.31 8.78
N LEU A 178 -1.10 -5.53 7.72
CA LEU A 178 -0.06 -4.84 6.93
C LEU A 178 1.00 -5.79 6.33
N GLN A 179 0.60 -7.04 6.05
CA GLN A 179 1.43 -8.07 5.42
C GLN A 179 1.29 -7.99 3.89
N PHE A 180 1.68 -6.87 3.31
CA PHE A 180 1.46 -6.64 1.87
C PHE A 180 2.25 -7.59 0.96
N ASN A 181 3.43 -8.03 1.38
CA ASN A 181 4.25 -8.95 0.60
C ASN A 181 3.57 -10.32 0.44
N THR A 182 2.85 -10.78 1.47
CA THR A 182 2.08 -12.02 1.37
C THR A 182 0.78 -11.81 0.59
N CYS A 183 0.18 -10.62 0.59
CA CYS A 183 -0.95 -10.30 -0.31
C CYS A 183 -0.54 -10.49 -1.79
N VAL A 184 0.62 -9.95 -2.17
CA VAL A 184 1.13 -10.09 -3.54
C VAL A 184 1.44 -11.56 -3.87
N SER A 185 1.98 -12.33 -2.92
CA SER A 185 2.15 -13.78 -3.10
C SER A 185 0.83 -14.50 -3.37
N GLU A 186 -0.27 -14.15 -2.68
CA GLU A 186 -1.59 -14.76 -2.92
C GLU A 186 -2.12 -14.43 -4.32
N PHE A 187 -1.91 -13.19 -4.82
CA PHE A 187 -2.22 -12.85 -6.21
C PHE A 187 -1.39 -13.69 -7.19
N MET A 188 -0.08 -13.86 -6.94
CA MET A 188 0.76 -14.69 -7.80
C MET A 188 0.32 -16.16 -7.83
N ILE A 189 -0.09 -16.72 -6.69
CA ILE A 189 -0.63 -18.09 -6.60
C ILE A 189 -1.90 -18.20 -7.43
N PHE A 190 -2.83 -17.25 -7.27
CA PHE A 190 -4.09 -17.24 -8.01
C PHE A 190 -3.88 -17.10 -9.53
N ILE A 191 -3.01 -16.16 -9.95
CA ILE A 191 -2.70 -15.96 -11.37
C ILE A 191 -2.01 -17.19 -11.98
N ASN A 192 -1.15 -17.88 -11.23
CA ASN A 192 -0.54 -19.13 -11.70
C ASN A 192 -1.57 -20.26 -11.86
N HIS A 193 -2.59 -20.31 -11.01
CA HIS A 193 -3.72 -21.25 -11.17
C HIS A 193 -4.49 -20.96 -12.47
N ILE A 194 -4.95 -19.72 -12.67
CA ILE A 194 -5.78 -19.40 -13.85
C ILE A 194 -5.00 -19.42 -15.17
N HIS A 195 -3.69 -19.18 -15.15
CA HIS A 195 -2.85 -19.27 -16.35
C HIS A 195 -2.78 -20.69 -16.93
N GLY A 196 -3.10 -21.73 -16.13
CA GLY A 196 -3.15 -23.12 -16.59
C GLY A 196 -4.50 -23.55 -17.16
N LEU A 197 -5.50 -22.67 -17.19
CA LEU A 197 -6.87 -23.01 -17.59
C LEU A 197 -7.10 -22.73 -19.09
N GLU A 198 -7.96 -23.54 -19.70
CA GLU A 198 -8.43 -23.34 -21.08
C GLU A 198 -9.51 -22.26 -21.17
N THR A 199 -10.29 -22.07 -20.11
CA THR A 199 -11.27 -20.99 -19.98
C THR A 199 -11.26 -20.38 -18.59
N ILE A 200 -11.59 -19.09 -18.51
CA ILE A 200 -11.59 -18.28 -17.30
C ILE A 200 -12.90 -17.50 -17.26
N ASN A 201 -13.71 -17.72 -16.23
CA ASN A 201 -14.96 -17.00 -16.08
C ASN A 201 -14.73 -15.49 -15.87
N ILE A 202 -15.48 -14.64 -16.57
CA ILE A 202 -15.33 -13.18 -16.51
C ILE A 202 -15.62 -12.60 -15.12
N ASP A 203 -16.55 -13.16 -14.37
CA ASP A 203 -16.92 -12.64 -13.05
C ASP A 203 -15.86 -12.98 -11.99
N ILE A 204 -15.10 -14.07 -12.19
CA ILE A 204 -13.89 -14.33 -11.41
C ILE A 204 -12.86 -13.21 -11.62
N ILE A 205 -12.66 -12.77 -12.87
CA ILE A 205 -11.69 -11.71 -13.19
C ILE A 205 -12.14 -10.36 -12.64
N LYS A 206 -13.44 -10.04 -12.67
CA LYS A 206 -13.97 -8.81 -12.07
C LYS A 206 -13.86 -8.78 -10.54
N THR A 207 -13.85 -9.95 -9.91
CA THR A 207 -13.73 -10.08 -8.45
C THR A 207 -12.27 -10.01 -7.98
N PHE A 208 -11.35 -10.49 -8.82
CA PHE A 208 -9.90 -10.36 -8.64
C PHE A 208 -9.45 -8.89 -8.76
#